data_AF-A0A485M930-F1
#
_entry.id   AF-A0A485M930-F1
#
_cell.length_a   1.000
_cell.length_b   1.000
_cell.length_c   1.000
_cell.angle_alpha   90.00
_cell.angle_beta   90.00
_cell.angle_gamma   90.00
#
_symmetry.space_group_name_H-M   'P 1'
#
loop_
_entity.id
_entity.type
_entity.pdbx_description
1 polymer ?
#
loop_
_entity_poly.entity_id
_entity_poly.type
_entity_poly.pdbx_seq_one_letter_code
_entity_poly.pdbx_strand_id
1 'polypeptide(L)' 'MPLLEWFANNYKKFGAMLEIATHKSQEGSHFVKGFGGTGGILWYRVDFQGMEYQGRDDEFFDLDDY' A
#
# COMPACT_ATOMS: atom_id res chain seq x y z
N MET A 1 -11.99 -11.67 3.97
CA MET A 1 -11.34 -10.93 5.07
C MET A 1 -11.35 -9.45 4.68
N PRO A 2 -11.85 -8.54 5.52
CA PRO A 2 -11.79 -7.09 5.30
C PRO A 2 -10.36 -6.60 5.05
N LEU A 3 -10.17 -5.64 4.15
CA LEU A 3 -8.85 -5.12 3.78
C LEU A 3 -8.10 -4.52 4.98
N LEU A 4 -8.82 -3.80 5.85
CA LEU A 4 -8.25 -3.23 7.07
C LEU A 4 -7.70 -4.31 8.01
N GLU A 5 -8.41 -5.42 8.15
CA GLU A 5 -8.00 -6.56 8.96
C GLU A 5 -6.77 -7.24 8.37
N TRP A 6 -6.71 -7.35 7.04
CA TRP A 6 -5.53 -7.85 6.35
C TRP A 6 -4.30 -6.97 6.59
N PHE A 7 -4.44 -5.63 6.53
CA PHE A 7 -3.34 -4.72 6.86
C PHE A 7 -2.88 -4.88 8.31
N ALA A 8 -3.82 -4.95 9.26
CA ALA A 8 -3.50 -5.17 10.67
C ALA A 8 -2.74 -6.47 10.93
N ASN A 9 -2.99 -7.51 10.11
CA ASN A 9 -2.32 -8.80 10.24
C ASN A 9 -0.95 -8.86 9.54
N ASN A 10 -0.73 -8.06 8.48
CA ASN A 10 0.44 -8.21 7.62
C ASN A 10 1.41 -7.02 7.63
N TYR A 11 1.08 -5.88 8.25
CA TYR A 11 1.93 -4.67 8.22
C TYR A 11 3.40 -4.93 8.63
N LYS A 12 3.62 -5.80 9.63
CA LYS A 12 4.97 -6.17 10.10
C LYS A 12 5.81 -6.90 9.07
N LYS A 13 5.19 -7.69 8.19
CA LYS A 13 5.92 -8.45 7.15
C LYS A 13 6.53 -7.53 6.10
N PHE A 14 5.89 -6.39 5.85
CA PHE A 14 6.31 -5.43 4.85
C PHE A 14 7.16 -4.29 5.42
N GLY A 15 7.52 -4.35 6.71
CA GLY A 15 8.29 -3.29 7.37
C GLY A 15 7.57 -1.93 7.39
N ALA A 16 6.26 -1.91 7.16
CA ALA A 16 5.45 -0.70 7.16
C ALA A 16 4.89 -0.44 8.56
N MET A 17 4.67 0.83 8.91
CA MET A 17 3.93 1.21 10.10
C MET A 17 2.47 1.45 9.72
N LEU A 18 1.55 0.71 10.33
CA LEU A 18 0.12 0.89 10.10
C LEU A 18 -0.44 1.93 11.06
N GLU A 19 -1.03 2.98 10.51
CA GLU A 19 -1.78 4.00 11.26
C GLU A 19 -3.22 4.06 10.78
N ILE A 20 -4.17 4.02 11.72
CA ILE A 20 -5.60 4.11 11.42
C ILE A 20 -6.06 5.53 11.80
N ALA A 21 -6.38 6.32 10.78
CA ALA A 21 -6.93 7.66 10.94
C ALA A 21 -8.44 7.69 10.71
N THR A 22 -9.10 8.72 11.25
CA THR A 22 -10.54 8.96 11.03
C THR A 22 -10.75 10.28 10.30
N HIS A 23 -11.90 10.44 9.63
CA HIS A 23 -12.22 11.66 8.88
C HIS A 23 -12.60 12.88 9.76
N LYS A 24 -12.38 12.81 11.07
CA LYS A 24 -12.76 13.87 12.01
C LYS A 24 -11.91 15.14 11.88
N SER A 25 -10.68 15.03 11.37
CA SER A 25 -9.83 16.17 11.05
C SER A 25 -10.01 16.61 9.60
N GLN A 26 -9.58 17.84 9.29
CA GLN A 26 -9.63 18.37 7.92
C GLN A 26 -8.74 17.52 6.99
N GLU A 27 -7.56 17.13 7.47
CA GLU A 27 -6.61 16.28 6.77
C GLU A 27 -7.19 14.87 6.54
N GLY A 28 -7.84 14.29 7.55
CA GLY A 28 -8.49 12.98 7.43
C GLY A 28 -9.67 13.00 6.46
N SER A 29 -10.44 14.09 6.45
CA SER A 29 -11.50 14.31 5.46
C SER A 29 -10.95 14.43 4.03
N HIS A 30 -9.84 15.16 3.85
CA HIS A 30 -9.15 15.23 2.56
C HIS A 30 -8.55 13.90 2.15
N PHE A 31 -8.02 13.12 3.09
CA PHE A 31 -7.49 11.80 2.82
C PHE A 31 -8.56 10.84 2.29
N VAL A 32 -9.74 10.81 2.92
CA VAL A 32 -10.86 9.98 2.44
C VAL A 32 -11.36 10.45 1.08
N LYS A 33 -11.50 11.76 0.86
CA LYS A 33 -12.01 12.31 -0.41
C LYS A 33 -11.01 12.24 -1.57
N GLY A 34 -9.72 12.44 -1.29
CA GLY A 34 -8.66 12.50 -2.30
C GLY A 34 -8.05 11.15 -2.64
N PHE A 35 -7.94 10.25 -1.67
CA PHE A 35 -7.25 8.95 -1.82
C PHE A 35 -8.18 7.75 -1.54
N GLY A 36 -9.48 7.97 -1.36
CA GLY A 36 -10.45 6.89 -1.10
C GLY A 36 -10.35 6.26 0.28
N GLY A 37 -9.58 6.86 1.21
CA GLY A 37 -9.44 6.40 2.59
C GLY A 37 -8.34 5.35 2.81
N THR A 38 -7.52 5.07 1.81
CA THR A 38 -6.35 4.20 1.91
C THR A 38 -5.14 4.83 1.24
N GLY A 39 -3.96 4.65 1.81
CA GLY A 39 -2.73 5.27 1.32
C GLY A 39 -1.54 4.93 2.19
N GLY A 40 -0.35 5.35 1.77
CA GLY A 40 0.90 5.09 2.49
C GLY A 40 1.93 6.17 2.24
N ILE A 41 2.85 6.32 3.19
CA ILE A 41 3.99 7.22 3.09
C ILE A 41 5.21 6.37 2.74
N LEU A 42 5.88 6.71 1.64
CA LEU A 42 7.08 6.03 1.17
C LEU A 42 8.30 6.73 1.77
N TRP A 43 9.31 5.94 2.17
CA TRP A 43 10.58 6.45 2.68
C TRP A 43 11.38 7.19 1.61
N TYR A 44 11.26 6.77 0.34
CA TYR A 44 12.00 7.31 -0.79
C TYR A 44 11.07 7.52 -1.99
N ARG A 45 11.52 8.36 -2.93
CA ARG A 45 10.81 8.55 -4.19
C ARG A 45 10.92 7.29 -5.02
N VAL A 46 9.77 6.81 -5.50
CA VAL A 46 9.65 5.61 -6.32
C VAL A 46 9.05 6.00 -7.66
N ASP A 47 9.60 5.48 -8.76
CA ASP A 47 9.01 5.63 -10.09
C ASP A 47 8.04 4.48 -10.35
N PHE A 48 6.75 4.79 -10.25
CA PHE A 48 5.68 3.82 -10.50
C PHE A 48 5.37 3.64 -11.98
N GLN A 49 5.68 4.64 -12.82
CA GLN A 49 5.37 4.60 -14.24
C GLN A 49 6.28 3.60 -14.98
N GLY A 50 7.55 3.49 -14.55
CA GLY A 50 8.46 2.46 -15.06
C GLY A 50 8.06 1.05 -14.66
N MET A 51 7.49 0.86 -13.47
CA MET A 51 7.07 -0.47 -12.97
C MET A 51 5.83 -1.01 -13.69
N GLU A 52 4.87 -0.16 -14.05
CA GLU A 52 3.70 -0.58 -14.83
C GLU A 52 4.10 -1.12 -16.23
N TYR A 53 5.20 -0.61 -16.79
CA TYR A 53 5.73 -1.04 -18.08
C TYR A 53 6.60 -2.32 -18.00
N GLN A 54 7.22 -2.58 -16.84
CA GLN A 54 8.06 -3.77 -16.58
C GLN A 54 7.26 -5.01 -16.15
N GLY A 55 6.00 -4.86 -15.74
CA GLY A 55 5.13 -5.97 -15.30
C GLY A 55 4.80 -7.02 -16.37
N ARG A 56 5.41 -6.96 -17.56
CA ARG A 56 5.31 -7.97 -18.62
C ARG A 56 6.60 -8.78 -18.83
N ASP A 57 7.75 -8.31 -18.34
CA ASP A 57 9.05 -8.97 -18.53
C ASP A 57 9.58 -9.61 -17.23
N ASP A 58 9.04 -9.23 -16.07
CA ASP A 58 9.26 -9.92 -14.79
C ASP A 58 8.21 -11.06 -14.61
N GLU A 59 8.08 -11.93 -15.62
CA GLU A 59 7.30 -13.16 -15.52
C GLU A 59 7.75 -13.94 -14.28
N PHE A 60 6.92 -13.94 -13.24
CA PHE A 60 6.74 -14.99 -12.23
C PHE A 60 7.90 -16.00 -12.17
N PHE A 61 9.04 -15.62 -11.57
CA PHE A 61 9.86 -16.62 -10.94
C PHE A 61 9.06 -17.12 -9.75
N ASP A 62 8.33 -18.23 -9.94
CA ASP A 62 7.62 -18.95 -8.88
C ASP A 62 8.67 -19.49 -7.90
N LEU A 63 9.12 -18.62 -6.99
CA LEU A 63 10.00 -18.95 -5.88
C LEU A 63 9.30 -19.83 -4.83
N ASP A 64 7.98 -20.02 -4.98
CA ASP A 64 7.17 -20.91 -4.16
C ASP A 64 7.41 -22.41 -4.50
N ASP A 65 8.09 -22.70 -5.61
CA ASP A 65 8.48 -24.07 -6.03
C ASP A 65 9.88 -24.51 -5.51
N TYR A 66 10.52 -23.74 -4.62
CA TYR A 66 11.83 -24.07 -4.03
C TYR A 66 11.81 -24.26 -2.50
#